data_AF-A0A6P0RUP4-F1
#
_entry.id   AF-A0A6P0RUP4-F1
#
_cell.length_a   1.000
_cell.length_b   1.000
_cell.length_c   1.000
_cell.angle_alpha   90.00
_cell.angle_beta   90.00
_cell.angle_gamma   90.00
#
_symmetry.space_group_name_H-M   'P 1'
#
loop_
_entity.id
_entity.type
_entity.pdbx_description
1 polymer ?
#
loop_
_entity_poly.entity_id
_entity_poly.type
_entity_poly.pdbx_seq_one_letter_code
_entity_poly.pdbx_strand_id
1 'polypeptide(L)'
;MYYYLPQPPYFLIVIGLFVALTSGAAFEATLKQKVQEWSKNRSTRHLAQMQGIQLSLPFMGMAVGICLFLDGGLEAFFLPPWLSYG
;
A
#
# COMPACT_ATOMS: atom_id res chain seq x y z
N MET A 1 19.59 -7.22 -32.62
CA MET A 1 19.40 -6.57 -31.31
C MET A 1 18.55 -7.52 -30.49
N TYR A 2 19.13 -8.18 -29.48
CA TYR A 2 18.40 -9.16 -28.66
C TYR A 2 17.53 -8.35 -27.69
N TYR A 3 16.22 -8.29 -27.93
CA TYR A 3 15.28 -7.68 -27.00
C TYR A 3 15.12 -8.63 -25.81
N TYR A 4 15.75 -8.28 -24.69
CA TYR A 4 15.51 -8.96 -23.42
C TYR A 4 14.17 -8.45 -22.89
N LEU A 5 13.12 -9.24 -23.07
CA LEU A 5 11.83 -9.00 -22.41
C LEU A 5 12.02 -9.29 -20.92
N PRO A 6 11.96 -8.28 -20.04
CA PRO A 6 11.97 -8.51 -18.61
C PRO A 6 10.80 -9.42 -18.27
N GLN A 7 11.07 -10.49 -17.54
CA GLN A 7 10.02 -11.34 -16.98
C GLN A 7 9.21 -10.48 -15.99
N PRO A 8 7.87 -10.52 -16.05
CA PRO A 8 7.03 -9.65 -15.24
C PRO A 8 7.37 -9.79 -13.75
N PRO A 9 7.39 -8.69 -12.98
CA PRO A 9 7.97 -8.66 -11.66
C PRO A 9 7.02 -9.20 -10.59
N TYR A 10 6.69 -10.50 -10.66
CA TYR A 10 5.77 -11.18 -9.74
C TYR A 10 6.14 -11.00 -8.26
N PHE A 11 7.43 -10.89 -7.96
CA PHE A 11 7.92 -10.61 -6.61
C PHE A 11 7.46 -9.25 -6.08
N LEU A 12 7.49 -8.21 -6.92
CA LEU A 12 7.00 -6.86 -6.56
C LEU A 12 5.49 -6.87 -6.31
N ILE A 13 4.73 -7.68 -7.06
CA ILE A 13 3.29 -7.86 -6.85
C ILE A 13 3.04 -8.42 -5.45
N VAL A 14 3.67 -9.55 -5.10
CA VAL A 14 3.43 -10.23 -3.82
C VAL A 14 3.87 -9.34 -2.65
N ILE A 15 5.04 -8.70 -2.74
CA ILE A 15 5.52 -7.79 -1.69
C ILE A 15 4.66 -6.54 -1.59
N GLY A 16 4.30 -5.91 -2.71
CA GLY A 16 3.46 -4.71 -2.73
C GLY A 16 2.12 -4.99 -2.05
N LEU A 17 1.49 -6.12 -2.37
CA LEU A 17 0.24 -6.55 -1.74
C LEU A 17 0.41 -6.80 -0.24
N PHE A 18 1.48 -7.49 0.16
CA PHE A 18 1.76 -7.78 1.56
C PHE A 18 1.98 -6.50 2.37
N VAL A 19 2.79 -5.57 1.85
CA VAL A 19 3.06 -4.27 2.48
C VAL A 19 1.79 -3.43 2.57
N ALA A 20 0.97 -3.40 1.52
CA ALA A 20 -0.30 -2.69 1.52
C ALA A 20 -1.27 -3.23 2.59
N LEU A 21 -1.42 -4.56 2.67
CA LEU A 21 -2.31 -5.22 3.63
C LEU A 21 -1.85 -5.02 5.08
N THR A 22 -0.56 -5.25 5.35
CA THR A 22 0.00 -5.10 6.70
C THR A 22 -0.05 -3.64 7.17
N SER A 23 0.30 -2.70 6.30
CA SER A 23 0.20 -1.26 6.60
C SER A 23 -1.25 -0.81 6.76
N GLY A 24 -2.18 -1.36 5.97
CA GLY A 24 -3.62 -1.10 6.10
C GLY A 24 -4.20 -1.56 7.42
N ALA A 25 -3.84 -2.77 7.86
CA ALA A 25 -4.26 -3.28 9.16
C ALA A 25 -3.68 -2.44 10.32
N ALA A 26 -2.40 -2.03 10.22
CA ALA A 26 -1.77 -1.17 11.20
C ALA A 26 -2.41 0.23 11.25
N PHE A 27 -2.75 0.80 10.08
CA PHE A 27 -3.46 2.06 9.96
C PHE A 27 -4.84 1.98 10.62
N GLU A 28 -5.62 0.94 10.33
CA GLU A 28 -6.95 0.73 10.89
C GLU A 28 -6.91 0.61 12.43
N ALA A 29 -5.99 -0.19 12.95
CA ALA A 29 -5.80 -0.37 14.40
C ALA A 29 -5.45 0.97 15.07
N THR A 30 -4.48 1.70 14.50
CA THR A 30 -4.04 2.99 15.04
C THR A 30 -5.17 4.02 14.98
N LEU A 31 -5.91 4.08 13.88
CA LEU A 31 -7.06 4.97 13.72
C LEU A 31 -8.12 4.67 14.79
N LYS A 32 -8.48 3.40 14.97
CA LYS A 32 -9.45 2.98 16.00
C LYS A 32 -9.00 3.36 17.40
N GLN A 33 -7.73 3.11 17.75
CA GLN A 33 -7.18 3.48 19.05
C GLN A 33 -7.24 4.99 19.29
N LYS A 34 -6.80 5.78 18.30
CA LYS A 34 -6.80 7.25 18.39
C LYS A 34 -8.22 7.83 18.50
N VAL A 35 -9.16 7.30 17.71
CA VAL A 35 -10.58 7.71 17.77
C VAL A 35 -11.20 7.37 19.12
N GLN A 36 -10.91 6.18 19.68
CA GLN A 36 -11.38 5.81 21.01
C GLN A 36 -10.80 6.71 22.11
N GLU A 37 -9.51 7.03 22.04
CA GLU A 37 -8.84 7.90 22.99
C GLU A 37 -9.42 9.33 22.95
N TRP A 38 -9.70 9.85 21.76
CA TRP A 38 -10.39 11.13 21.62
C TRP A 38 -11.85 11.10 22.06
N SER A 39 -12.57 10.02 21.78
CA SER A 39 -13.95 9.86 22.25
C SER A 39 -14.02 9.94 23.79
N LYS A 40 -13.04 9.34 24.49
CA LYS A 40 -12.94 9.38 25.95
C LYS A 40 -12.51 10.74 26.50
N ASN A 41 -11.57 11.43 25.85
CA ASN A 41 -10.95 12.64 26.40
C ASN A 41 -11.42 13.96 25.78
N ARG A 42 -12.29 13.96 24.74
CA ARG A 42 -12.95 15.12 24.07
C ARG A 42 -12.08 16.38 23.90
N SER A 43 -10.76 16.24 23.92
CA SER A 43 -9.80 17.33 23.91
C SER A 43 -9.26 17.48 22.50
N THR A 44 -9.50 18.64 21.89
CA THR A 44 -9.04 19.03 20.55
C THR A 44 -7.52 19.00 20.43
N ARG A 45 -6.79 19.04 21.55
CA ARG A 45 -5.33 18.95 21.59
C ARG A 45 -4.82 17.53 21.27
N HIS A 46 -5.57 16.49 21.59
CA HIS A 46 -5.23 15.11 21.22
C HIS A 46 -5.49 14.82 19.74
N LEU A 47 -6.45 15.50 19.10
CA LEU A 47 -6.68 15.42 17.64
C LEU A 47 -5.49 15.92 16.83
N ALA A 48 -4.87 17.03 17.25
CA ALA A 48 -3.67 17.56 16.60
C ALA A 48 -2.49 16.57 16.66
N GLN A 49 -2.46 15.70 17.69
CA GLN A 49 -1.44 14.66 17.83
C GLN A 49 -1.81 13.35 17.09
N MET A 50 -3.06 13.19 16.63
CA MET A 50 -3.47 12.07 15.75
C MET A 50 -2.87 12.15 14.35
N GLN A 51 -2.57 13.34 13.86
CA GLN A 51 -1.84 13.57 12.61
C GLN A 51 -0.34 13.26 12.74
N GLY A 52 0.11 12.73 13.88
CA GLY A 52 1.51 12.35 14.11
C GLY A 52 1.97 11.18 13.23
N ILE A 53 3.29 10.98 13.22
CA ILE A 53 4.02 9.94 12.46
C ILE A 53 3.41 8.54 12.55
N GLN A 54 2.72 8.21 13.65
CA GLN A 54 2.04 6.92 13.85
C GLN A 54 0.93 6.64 12.83
N LEU A 55 0.27 7.66 12.29
CA LEU A 55 -0.80 7.47 11.31
C LEU A 55 -0.31 7.74 9.88
N SER A 56 0.63 8.66 9.71
CA SER A 56 1.20 8.97 8.39
C SER A 56 2.11 7.86 7.87
N LEU A 57 2.84 7.16 8.74
CA LEU A 57 3.74 6.08 8.34
C LEU A 57 2.98 4.86 7.78
N PRO A 58 1.93 4.33 8.44
CA PRO A 58 1.09 3.28 7.86
C PRO A 58 0.38 3.73 6.58
N PHE A 59 -0.08 4.98 6.53
CA PHE A 59 -0.72 5.53 5.32
C PHE A 59 0.25 5.57 4.13
N MET A 60 1.49 6.01 4.36
CA MET A 60 2.54 6.01 3.33
C MET A 60 2.94 4.59 2.91
N GLY A 61 3.01 3.66 3.86
CA GLY A 61 3.23 2.23 3.59
C GLY A 61 2.14 1.62 2.71
N MET A 62 0.87 1.95 2.97
CA MET A 62 -0.24 1.55 2.10
C MET A 62 -0.10 2.12 0.70
N ALA A 63 0.16 3.43 0.58
CA ALA A 63 0.27 4.09 -0.72
C ALA A 63 1.39 3.47 -1.58
N VAL A 64 2.58 3.32 -1.00
CA VAL A 64 3.72 2.70 -1.68
C VAL A 64 3.43 1.24 -2.04
N GLY A 65 2.86 0.45 -1.12
CA GLY A 65 2.53 -0.95 -1.37
C GLY A 65 1.52 -1.12 -2.51
N ILE A 66 0.47 -0.29 -2.55
CA ILE A 66 -0.53 -0.30 -3.62
C ILE A 66 0.10 0.10 -4.96
N CYS A 67 0.94 1.13 -4.99
CA CYS A 67 1.64 1.53 -6.21
C CYS A 67 2.52 0.40 -6.76
N LEU A 68 3.31 -0.27 -5.92
CA LEU A 68 4.15 -1.39 -6.33
C LEU A 68 3.34 -2.61 -6.80
N PHE A 69 2.21 -2.89 -6.13
CA PHE A 69 1.30 -3.95 -6.55
C PHE A 69 0.67 -3.66 -7.92
N LEU A 70 0.21 -2.42 -8.13
CA LEU A 70 -0.41 -2.00 -9.38
C LEU A 70 0.61 -1.96 -10.53
N ASP A 71 1.83 -1.49 -10.28
CA ASP A 71 2.91 -1.45 -11.28
C ASP A 71 3.25 -2.86 -11.79
N GLY A 72 3.57 -3.78 -10.87
CA GLY A 72 3.87 -5.16 -11.25
C GLY A 72 2.66 -5.92 -11.78
N GLY A 73 1.47 -5.66 -11.24
CA GLY A 73 0.22 -6.27 -11.67
C GLY A 73 -0.15 -5.84 -13.09
N LEU A 74 0.00 -4.54 -13.39
CA LEU A 74 -0.20 -4.04 -14.73
C LEU A 74 0.79 -4.72 -15.69
N GLU A 75 2.07 -4.78 -15.39
CA GLU A 75 3.05 -5.45 -16.28
C GLU A 75 2.75 -6.94 -16.48
N ALA A 76 2.30 -7.66 -15.44
CA ALA A 76 1.96 -9.07 -15.52
C ALA A 76 0.66 -9.37 -16.31
N PHE A 77 -0.31 -8.46 -16.33
CA PHE A 77 -1.63 -8.68 -16.94
C PHE A 77 -1.89 -7.86 -18.21
N PHE A 78 -1.11 -6.80 -18.47
CA PHE A 78 -1.38 -5.84 -19.55
C PHE A 78 -1.00 -6.35 -20.94
N LEU A 79 0.03 -7.19 -21.06
CA LEU A 79 0.44 -7.78 -22.35
C LEU A 79 0.64 -9.28 -22.20
N PRO A 80 -0.40 -10.09 -22.42
CA PRO A 80 -0.23 -11.52 -22.41
C PRO A 80 0.53 -11.90 -23.72
N PRO A 81 1.65 -12.66 -23.66
CA PRO A 81 2.52 -12.89 -24.81
C PRO A 81 1.80 -13.42 -26.06
N TRP A 82 0.72 -14.18 -25.89
CA TRP A 82 -0.11 -14.70 -26.99
C TRP A 82 -0.78 -13.60 -27.83
N LEU A 83 -1.04 -12.40 -27.28
CA LEU A 83 -1.65 -11.28 -28.02
C LEU A 83 -0.62 -10.52 -28.86
N SER A 84 0.68 -10.66 -28.56
CA SER A 84 1.78 -10.08 -29.34
C SER A 84 2.21 -10.94 -30.54
N TYR A 85 1.79 -12.21 -30.59
CA TYR A 85 2.08 -13.14 -31.69
C TYR A 85 0.85 -13.45 -32.57
N GLY A 86 -0.28 -12.76 -32.35
CA GLY A 86 -1.51 -12.87 -33.13
C GLY A 86 -1.62 -11.84 -34.23
#